data_AF-A0A947PXY7-F1
#
_entry.id   AF-A0A947PXY7-F1
#
_cell.length_a   1.000
_cell.length_b   1.000
_cell.length_c   1.000
_cell.angle_alpha   90.00
_cell.angle_beta   90.00
_cell.angle_gamma   90.00
#
_symmetry.space_group_name_H-M   'P 1'
#
loop_
_entity.id
_entity.type
_entity.pdbx_description
1 polymer ?
#
loop_
_entity_poly.entity_id
_entity_poly.type
_entity_poly.pdbx_seq_one_letter_code
_entity_poly.pdbx_strand_id
1 'polypeptide(L)'
;MSDDENKKPEGIDKYGYDPLDDIKPIDIGDLTRKHKDDTFLDPVEITQEPKSRMEKAAPTSSLEKADNEKQKVDWQEYQDLVFKGDYFSLTERDPTLRQVVVGAGWEQKSFEKEPVDLDLSCFLLDKTDKTRHDNDFVFYNNPTGSDGAVKLLEDSRSGAGEGDDERIFIDLNGVPFEIIRIMFAISIYDQQLKGYSFDDVRDLYIRVVNYDDSNEIARFIVPEGDLSGYNGTFMAAMVREGPQWFLQPLAEGVKGSLSPIARKYGLIIAEESG
;
A
#
# COMPACT_ATOMS: atom_id res chain seq x y z
N MET A 1 37.05 -23.35 -22.55
CA MET A 1 36.95 -24.33 -21.46
C MET A 1 37.09 -23.50 -20.21
N SER A 2 35.98 -22.88 -19.77
CA SER A 2 35.05 -23.42 -18.75
C SER A 2 35.82 -23.64 -17.44
N ASP A 3 35.44 -23.01 -16.33
CA ASP A 3 34.16 -23.28 -15.68
C ASP A 3 33.59 -22.04 -14.97
N ASP A 4 32.30 -21.83 -15.22
CA ASP A 4 31.39 -20.90 -14.54
C ASP A 4 30.39 -21.77 -13.79
N GLU A 5 30.61 -21.98 -12.49
CA GLU A 5 29.63 -22.63 -11.59
C GLU A 5 29.75 -22.04 -10.18
N ASN A 6 29.08 -20.90 -9.95
CA ASN A 6 28.18 -20.71 -8.79
C ASN A 6 27.56 -19.29 -8.82
N LYS A 7 26.55 -19.06 -9.68
CA LYS A 7 25.62 -17.96 -9.48
C LYS A 7 24.34 -18.50 -8.87
N LYS A 8 24.09 -18.11 -7.61
CA LYS A 8 22.79 -18.24 -6.94
C LYS A 8 21.70 -17.56 -7.80
N PRO A 9 20.48 -18.09 -7.86
CA PRO A 9 19.38 -17.43 -8.56
C PRO A 9 19.03 -16.11 -7.84
N GLU A 10 19.03 -15.01 -8.60
CA GLU A 10 18.60 -13.67 -8.19
C GLU A 10 17.05 -13.64 -8.19
N GLY A 11 16.44 -13.16 -7.10
CA GLY A 11 14.98 -12.96 -7.00
C GLY A 11 14.37 -13.32 -5.64
N ILE A 12 15.10 -14.03 -4.78
CA ILE A 12 14.59 -14.47 -3.48
C ILE A 12 15.39 -13.76 -2.39
N ASP A 13 14.70 -13.08 -1.48
CA ASP A 13 15.37 -12.50 -0.33
C ASP A 13 15.96 -13.60 0.59
N LYS A 14 16.72 -13.20 1.61
CA LYS A 14 17.37 -14.17 2.53
C LYS A 14 16.38 -15.04 3.34
N TYR A 15 15.07 -14.77 3.24
CA TYR A 15 14.00 -15.48 3.94
C TYR A 15 13.16 -16.38 3.04
N GLY A 16 13.44 -16.44 1.72
CA GLY A 16 12.71 -17.34 0.82
C GLY A 16 11.48 -16.70 0.18
N TYR A 17 11.29 -15.39 0.33
CA TYR A 17 10.14 -14.66 -0.24
C TYR A 17 10.40 -14.28 -1.70
N ASP A 18 9.47 -14.66 -2.58
CA ASP A 18 9.40 -14.20 -3.97
C ASP A 18 8.28 -13.14 -4.08
N PRO A 19 8.61 -11.85 -4.15
CA PRO A 19 7.61 -10.77 -4.23
C PRO A 19 6.75 -10.81 -5.50
N LEU A 20 7.08 -11.66 -6.49
CA LEU A 20 6.37 -11.77 -7.76
C LEU A 20 5.19 -12.76 -7.72
N ASP A 21 5.12 -13.65 -6.73
CA ASP A 21 4.08 -14.69 -6.66
C ASP A 21 2.69 -14.11 -6.30
N ASP A 22 2.63 -12.93 -5.68
CA ASP A 22 1.39 -12.34 -5.15
C ASP A 22 0.91 -11.06 -5.88
N ILE A 23 1.62 -10.58 -6.91
CA ILE A 23 1.27 -9.31 -7.58
C ILE A 23 0.40 -9.56 -8.82
N LYS A 24 -0.86 -9.11 -8.78
CA LYS A 24 -1.69 -8.97 -10.00
C LYS A 24 -1.47 -7.57 -10.61
N PRO A 25 -1.41 -7.45 -11.96
CA PRO A 25 -1.37 -6.14 -12.61
C PRO A 25 -2.64 -5.33 -12.28
N ILE A 26 -2.49 -4.07 -11.86
CA ILE A 26 -3.60 -3.14 -11.63
C ILE A 26 -3.69 -2.18 -12.83
N ASP A 27 -4.87 -2.07 -13.43
CA ASP A 27 -5.13 -1.15 -14.56
C ASP A 27 -5.13 0.32 -14.06
N ILE A 28 -4.19 1.11 -14.57
CA ILE A 28 -3.97 2.52 -14.19
C ILE A 28 -5.00 3.45 -14.89
N GLY A 29 -5.99 2.88 -15.60
CA GLY A 29 -6.89 3.60 -16.51
C GLY A 29 -8.00 4.47 -15.91
N ASP A 30 -8.26 4.50 -14.59
CA ASP A 30 -9.47 5.14 -14.06
C ASP A 30 -9.26 6.34 -13.10
N LEU A 31 -8.33 7.24 -13.45
CA LEU A 31 -8.23 8.56 -12.79
C LEU A 31 -9.41 9.51 -13.13
N THR A 32 -10.41 9.10 -13.92
CA THR A 32 -11.60 9.92 -14.20
C THR A 32 -12.87 9.12 -14.50
N ARG A 33 -13.59 8.64 -13.48
CA ARG A 33 -15.03 8.36 -13.62
C ARG A 33 -15.88 9.22 -12.70
N LYS A 34 -16.59 10.15 -13.34
CA LYS A 34 -17.68 10.93 -12.76
C LYS A 34 -18.82 10.01 -12.34
N HIS A 35 -19.33 10.27 -11.13
CA HIS A 35 -20.65 9.83 -10.64
C HIS A 35 -21.71 9.70 -11.74
N LYS A 36 -22.40 8.56 -11.76
CA LYS A 36 -23.80 8.46 -12.15
C LYS A 36 -24.51 7.40 -11.32
N ASP A 37 -25.23 7.89 -10.33
CA ASP A 37 -26.60 7.54 -9.93
C ASP A 37 -27.05 6.07 -9.94
N ASP A 38 -27.41 5.66 -8.73
CA ASP A 38 -28.38 4.61 -8.41
C ASP A 38 -29.52 4.49 -9.42
N THR A 39 -29.73 3.30 -9.99
CA THR A 39 -31.07 2.73 -10.18
C THR A 39 -30.99 1.20 -10.37
N PHE A 40 -31.62 0.50 -9.45
CA PHE A 40 -32.02 -0.91 -9.55
C PHE A 40 -32.82 -1.18 -10.83
N LEU A 41 -32.45 -2.22 -11.59
CA LEU A 41 -33.40 -3.07 -12.35
C LEU A 41 -32.85 -4.50 -12.53
N ASP A 42 -33.75 -5.45 -12.31
CA ASP A 42 -33.64 -6.93 -12.17
C ASP A 42 -33.38 -7.72 -13.49
N PRO A 43 -33.20 -9.07 -13.45
CA PRO A 43 -32.28 -9.83 -14.30
C PRO A 43 -32.90 -10.43 -15.58
N VAL A 44 -32.05 -10.82 -16.53
CA VAL A 44 -32.45 -11.61 -17.71
C VAL A 44 -31.77 -12.97 -17.70
N GLU A 45 -32.61 -14.00 -17.68
CA GLU A 45 -32.35 -15.44 -17.69
C GLU A 45 -32.60 -16.00 -19.11
N ILE A 46 -31.63 -16.66 -19.77
CA ILE A 46 -31.83 -17.59 -20.92
C ILE A 46 -30.63 -18.56 -20.96
N THR A 47 -30.70 -19.74 -20.33
CA THR A 47 -31.05 -21.10 -20.85
C THR A 47 -30.09 -21.82 -21.83
N GLN A 48 -29.56 -22.95 -21.33
CA GLN A 48 -29.42 -24.30 -21.91
C GLN A 48 -28.18 -24.72 -22.77
N GLU A 49 -27.42 -25.68 -22.20
CA GLU A 49 -26.70 -26.75 -22.92
C GLU A 49 -27.65 -27.80 -23.54
N PRO A 50 -27.17 -28.72 -24.40
CA PRO A 50 -26.92 -30.08 -23.86
C PRO A 50 -25.75 -30.90 -24.47
N LYS A 51 -25.01 -31.55 -23.56
CA LYS A 51 -24.64 -33.00 -23.46
C LYS A 51 -24.26 -33.84 -24.71
N SER A 52 -23.05 -34.39 -24.68
CA SER A 52 -22.74 -35.83 -24.39
C SER A 52 -21.63 -36.44 -25.27
N ARG A 53 -20.66 -37.13 -24.65
CA ARG A 53 -20.46 -38.59 -24.76
C ARG A 53 -19.19 -39.03 -24.00
N MET A 54 -19.36 -39.98 -23.08
CA MET A 54 -18.28 -40.71 -22.41
C MET A 54 -17.57 -41.66 -23.39
N GLU A 55 -16.25 -41.74 -23.31
CA GLU A 55 -15.55 -43.04 -23.38
C GLU A 55 -14.17 -42.97 -22.69
N LYS A 56 -13.89 -43.99 -21.87
CA LYS A 56 -12.66 -44.19 -21.10
C LYS A 56 -11.56 -44.74 -22.00
N ALA A 57 -10.32 -44.26 -21.87
CA ALA A 57 -9.10 -45.08 -21.86
C ALA A 57 -7.86 -44.21 -21.55
N ALA A 58 -7.13 -44.55 -20.49
CA ALA A 58 -5.68 -44.38 -20.47
C ALA A 58 -5.09 -45.67 -21.10
N PRO A 59 -3.96 -45.62 -21.84
CA PRO A 59 -2.67 -45.49 -21.17
C PRO A 59 -1.60 -44.64 -21.90
N THR A 60 -0.74 -44.06 -21.06
CA THR A 60 0.69 -43.71 -21.21
C THR A 60 1.38 -43.55 -22.57
N SER A 61 2.15 -42.46 -22.58
CA SER A 61 3.46 -42.21 -23.19
C SER A 61 3.50 -41.93 -24.69
N SER A 62 3.78 -40.68 -25.03
CA SER A 62 4.87 -40.27 -25.92
C SER A 62 5.04 -38.75 -25.80
N LEU A 63 6.27 -38.34 -25.53
CA LEU A 63 6.73 -36.96 -25.49
C LEU A 63 6.41 -36.27 -26.83
N GLU A 64 5.49 -35.32 -26.84
CA GLU A 64 5.42 -34.30 -27.90
C GLU A 64 5.81 -32.95 -27.31
N LYS A 65 6.80 -32.37 -27.97
CA LYS A 65 7.53 -31.15 -27.61
C LYS A 65 6.55 -29.97 -27.60
N ALA A 66 6.33 -29.38 -26.43
CA ALA A 66 5.82 -28.02 -26.34
C ALA A 66 7.03 -27.09 -26.15
N ASP A 67 7.14 -26.14 -27.07
CA ASP A 67 8.17 -25.11 -27.08
C ASP A 67 8.21 -24.37 -25.75
N ASN A 68 9.40 -24.34 -25.14
CA ASN A 68 9.69 -23.57 -23.95
C ASN A 68 10.08 -22.16 -24.39
N GLU A 69 9.11 -21.37 -24.87
CA GLU A 69 9.26 -19.91 -24.88
C GLU A 69 9.25 -19.45 -23.42
N LYS A 70 10.45 -19.33 -22.84
CA LYS A 70 10.64 -18.61 -21.58
C LYS A 70 10.04 -17.22 -21.77
N GLN A 71 8.87 -16.98 -21.18
CA GLN A 71 8.33 -15.64 -21.02
C GLN A 71 9.43 -14.77 -20.42
N LYS A 72 9.90 -13.82 -21.22
CA LYS A 72 10.86 -12.83 -20.80
C LYS A 72 10.07 -11.89 -19.89
N VAL A 73 10.19 -12.09 -18.57
CA VAL A 73 9.59 -11.20 -17.57
C VAL A 73 10.08 -9.78 -17.89
N ASP A 74 9.14 -8.86 -18.09
CA ASP A 74 9.44 -7.46 -18.34
C ASP A 74 9.77 -6.80 -17.00
N TRP A 75 11.06 -6.67 -16.70
CA TRP A 75 11.55 -6.08 -15.45
C TRP A 75 11.28 -4.58 -15.32
N GLN A 76 10.70 -3.94 -16.35
CA GLN A 76 10.33 -2.53 -16.31
C GLN A 76 9.21 -2.25 -15.29
N GLU A 77 8.31 -3.21 -15.06
CA GLU A 77 7.15 -3.10 -14.16
C GLU A 77 7.51 -3.15 -12.66
N TYR A 78 8.75 -3.51 -12.32
CA TYR A 78 9.20 -3.72 -10.93
C TYR A 78 10.27 -2.73 -10.46
N GLN A 79 10.56 -1.67 -11.22
CA GLN A 79 11.61 -0.70 -10.86
C GLN A 79 11.25 0.12 -9.62
N ASP A 80 9.96 0.29 -9.37
CA ASP A 80 9.46 1.08 -8.25
C ASP A 80 9.24 0.25 -6.99
N LEU A 81 9.33 -1.08 -7.06
CA LEU A 81 9.17 -1.92 -5.89
C LEU A 81 10.36 -1.75 -4.94
N VAL A 82 10.04 -1.49 -3.67
CA VAL A 82 11.02 -1.30 -2.60
C VAL A 82 10.69 -2.19 -1.41
N PHE A 83 11.68 -2.47 -0.59
CA PHE A 83 11.59 -3.45 0.49
C PHE A 83 11.75 -2.81 1.87
N LYS A 84 11.22 -3.51 2.86
CA LYS A 84 11.38 -3.15 4.27
C LYS A 84 12.86 -2.94 4.62
N GLY A 85 13.17 -1.78 5.18
CA GLY A 85 14.53 -1.40 5.56
C GLY A 85 15.33 -0.70 4.47
N ASP A 86 14.80 -0.55 3.26
CA ASP A 86 15.41 0.31 2.24
C ASP A 86 15.45 1.76 2.73
N TYR A 87 16.42 2.52 2.20
CA TYR A 87 16.56 3.95 2.44
C TYR A 87 17.17 4.60 1.20
N PHE A 88 16.40 5.42 0.50
CA PHE A 88 16.83 5.99 -0.78
C PHE A 88 16.20 7.37 -1.02
N SER A 89 16.87 8.18 -1.83
CA SER A 89 16.41 9.52 -2.19
C SER A 89 15.31 9.45 -3.25
N LEU A 90 14.12 9.95 -2.89
CA LEU A 90 13.03 10.17 -3.84
C LEU A 90 13.43 11.25 -4.87
N THR A 91 14.15 12.27 -4.42
CA THR A 91 14.63 13.36 -5.28
C THR A 91 15.68 12.90 -6.31
N GLU A 92 16.45 11.85 -6.01
CA GLU A 92 17.38 11.28 -7.00
C GLU A 92 16.68 10.39 -8.01
N ARG A 93 15.67 9.61 -7.58
CA ARG A 93 14.82 8.83 -8.49
C ARG A 93 14.00 9.73 -9.41
N ASP A 94 13.51 10.85 -8.87
CA ASP A 94 12.79 11.87 -9.63
C ASP A 94 13.29 13.29 -9.28
N PRO A 95 14.19 13.87 -10.09
CA PRO A 95 14.70 15.23 -9.89
C PRO A 95 13.66 16.34 -10.07
N THR A 96 12.48 16.03 -10.62
CA THR A 96 11.41 17.01 -10.85
C THR A 96 10.43 17.08 -9.68
N LEU A 97 10.59 16.20 -8.69
CA LEU A 97 9.68 16.02 -7.58
C LEU A 97 9.43 17.30 -6.78
N ARG A 98 8.18 17.77 -6.81
CA ARG A 98 7.71 18.94 -6.05
C ARG A 98 6.53 18.61 -5.17
N GLN A 99 5.62 17.81 -5.73
CA GLN A 99 4.39 17.41 -5.09
C GLN A 99 4.26 15.90 -5.23
N VAL A 100 3.82 15.24 -4.16
CA VAL A 100 3.59 13.80 -4.17
C VAL A 100 2.19 13.46 -3.72
N VAL A 101 1.71 12.33 -4.20
CA VAL A 101 0.61 11.60 -3.60
C VAL A 101 1.18 10.33 -2.99
N VAL A 102 0.95 10.17 -1.70
CA VAL A 102 1.22 8.93 -0.98
C VAL A 102 -0.10 8.16 -0.94
N GLY A 103 -0.17 7.08 -1.71
CA GLY A 103 -1.35 6.22 -1.80
C GLY A 103 -1.19 4.97 -0.96
N ALA A 104 -2.25 4.54 -0.31
CA ALA A 104 -2.35 3.25 0.36
C ALA A 104 -3.53 2.47 -0.21
N GLY A 105 -3.37 1.15 -0.32
CA GLY A 105 -4.44 0.27 -0.73
C GLY A 105 -4.35 -1.08 -0.04
N TRP A 106 -5.48 -1.76 0.05
CA TRP A 106 -5.61 -3.07 0.69
C TRP A 106 -6.81 -3.85 0.15
N GLU A 107 -6.77 -5.17 0.29
CA GLU A 107 -7.93 -6.01 0.02
C GLU A 107 -8.36 -6.77 1.28
N GLN A 108 -9.65 -7.02 1.40
CA GLN A 108 -10.17 -7.90 2.44
C GLN A 108 -9.91 -9.39 2.08
N LYS A 109 -9.41 -10.18 3.03
CA LYS A 109 -9.17 -11.62 2.79
C LYS A 109 -10.44 -12.45 2.61
N SER A 110 -11.54 -12.05 3.26
CA SER A 110 -12.81 -12.79 3.27
C SER A 110 -14.00 -11.85 3.22
N PHE A 111 -14.96 -12.15 2.33
CA PHE A 111 -16.23 -11.44 2.20
C PHE A 111 -17.33 -11.99 3.13
N GLU A 112 -17.00 -12.90 4.05
CA GLU A 112 -17.96 -13.45 5.03
C GLU A 112 -18.23 -12.49 6.21
N LYS A 113 -17.36 -11.49 6.39
CA LYS A 113 -17.48 -10.45 7.42
C LYS A 113 -17.73 -9.09 6.77
N GLU A 114 -18.13 -8.10 7.56
CA GLU A 114 -18.14 -6.69 7.12
C GLU A 114 -16.76 -6.26 6.58
N PRO A 115 -16.68 -5.32 5.63
CA PRO A 115 -15.41 -4.79 5.13
C PRO A 115 -14.49 -4.24 6.23
N VAL A 116 -13.19 -4.46 6.08
CA VAL A 116 -12.19 -3.87 6.98
C VAL A 116 -11.94 -2.43 6.57
N ASP A 117 -12.20 -1.52 7.49
CA ASP A 117 -11.97 -0.09 7.32
C ASP A 117 -10.59 0.27 7.88
N LEU A 118 -9.68 0.68 6.99
CA LEU A 118 -8.33 1.13 7.36
C LEU A 118 -8.21 2.62 7.11
N ASP A 119 -7.64 3.33 8.09
CA ASP A 119 -7.34 4.76 8.00
C ASP A 119 -5.84 4.96 7.73
N LEU A 120 -5.50 5.68 6.66
CA LEU A 120 -4.18 6.27 6.40
C LEU A 120 -4.07 7.61 7.12
N SER A 121 -2.99 7.76 7.88
CA SER A 121 -2.67 8.97 8.60
C SER A 121 -1.19 9.32 8.48
N CYS A 122 -0.82 10.57 8.77
CA CYS A 122 0.59 10.94 8.86
C CYS A 122 0.89 11.92 9.99
N PHE A 123 2.11 11.79 10.53
CA PHE A 123 2.66 12.68 11.55
C PHE A 123 3.78 13.51 10.95
N LEU A 124 3.70 14.82 11.12
CA LEU A 124 4.73 15.78 10.75
C LEU A 124 5.63 15.98 11.97
N LEU A 125 6.87 15.49 11.87
CA LEU A 125 7.76 15.33 13.00
C LEU A 125 8.95 16.27 12.89
N ASP A 126 9.24 16.96 13.99
CA ASP A 126 10.41 17.80 14.12
C ASP A 126 11.67 16.98 14.44
N LYS A 127 12.79 17.68 14.65
CA LYS A 127 14.10 17.07 14.98
C LYS A 127 14.11 16.27 16.28
N THR A 128 13.09 16.39 17.13
CA THR A 128 12.93 15.65 18.38
C THR A 128 12.08 14.39 18.22
N ASP A 129 11.67 14.07 16.99
CA ASP A 129 10.77 12.96 16.68
C ASP A 129 9.39 13.11 17.33
N LYS A 130 8.87 14.35 17.34
CA LYS A 130 7.57 14.71 17.91
C LYS A 130 6.83 15.68 17.00
N THR A 131 5.50 15.67 17.09
CA THR A 131 4.65 16.71 16.52
C THR A 131 4.86 18.01 17.31
N ARG A 132 4.90 19.17 16.64
CA ARG A 132 5.05 20.47 17.33
C ARG A 132 3.76 20.90 18.02
N HIS A 133 2.63 20.48 17.46
CA HIS A 133 1.27 20.72 17.94
C HIS A 133 0.30 19.71 17.30
N ASP A 134 -0.93 19.63 17.78
CA ASP A 134 -1.92 18.66 17.30
C ASP A 134 -2.19 18.74 15.78
N ASN A 135 -2.11 19.93 15.18
CA ASN A 135 -2.28 20.10 13.72
C ASN A 135 -1.18 19.46 12.87
N ASP A 136 -0.07 19.00 13.47
CA ASP A 136 0.98 18.24 12.77
C ASP A 136 0.60 16.76 12.64
N PHE A 137 -0.60 16.36 13.09
CA PHE A 137 -1.16 15.05 12.86
C PHE A 137 -2.32 15.14 11.87
N VAL A 138 -2.12 14.54 10.69
CA VAL A 138 -3.09 14.53 9.60
C VAL A 138 -3.79 13.18 9.56
N PHE A 139 -5.11 13.19 9.73
CA PHE A 139 -5.99 12.03 9.77
C PHE A 139 -7.44 12.46 9.50
N TYR A 140 -8.41 11.54 9.47
CA TYR A 140 -9.80 11.84 9.07
C TYR A 140 -10.46 13.03 9.79
N ASN A 141 -10.21 13.25 11.09
CA ASN A 141 -10.77 14.40 11.84
C ASN A 141 -9.91 15.68 11.77
N ASN A 142 -8.69 15.59 11.27
CA ASN A 142 -7.84 16.74 10.96
C ASN A 142 -7.16 16.51 9.60
N PRO A 143 -7.87 16.73 8.49
CA PRO A 143 -7.42 16.27 7.17
C PRO A 143 -6.32 17.14 6.56
N THR A 144 -5.85 18.18 7.24
CA THR A 144 -4.84 19.11 6.72
C THR A 144 -3.78 19.45 7.75
N GLY A 145 -2.52 19.54 7.32
CA GLY A 145 -1.38 19.95 8.13
C GLY A 145 -0.46 20.93 7.39
N SER A 146 0.42 21.61 8.13
CA SER A 146 1.40 22.57 7.59
C SER A 146 0.79 23.59 6.61
N ASP A 147 -0.23 24.33 7.05
CA ASP A 147 -0.94 25.34 6.26
C ASP A 147 -1.48 24.83 4.90
N GLY A 148 -1.81 23.54 4.85
CA GLY A 148 -2.32 22.88 3.65
C GLY A 148 -1.25 22.32 2.73
N ALA A 149 0.02 22.32 3.12
CA ALA A 149 1.06 21.59 2.40
C ALA A 149 0.85 20.08 2.47
N VAL A 150 0.17 19.57 3.49
CA VAL A 150 -0.16 18.14 3.65
C VAL A 150 -1.66 17.98 3.78
N LYS A 151 -2.28 17.10 2.98
CA LYS A 151 -3.73 16.91 2.96
C LYS A 151 -4.10 15.44 2.76
N LEU A 152 -4.97 14.90 3.60
CA LEU A 152 -5.66 13.65 3.34
C LEU A 152 -6.72 13.89 2.25
N LEU A 153 -6.67 13.09 1.20
CA LEU A 153 -7.52 13.15 0.01
C LEU A 153 -8.48 11.98 -0.01
N GLU A 154 -9.77 12.25 0.26
CA GLU A 154 -10.90 11.31 0.20
C GLU A 154 -10.73 9.99 1.00
N ASP A 155 -11.67 9.71 1.90
CA ASP A 155 -11.74 8.50 2.73
C ASP A 155 -12.51 7.41 1.95
N SER A 156 -11.84 6.28 1.65
CA SER A 156 -12.49 5.06 1.15
C SER A 156 -12.72 4.08 2.29
N ARG A 157 -13.86 4.25 2.99
CA ARG A 157 -14.32 3.42 4.12
C ARG A 157 -14.45 1.92 3.88
N SER A 158 -14.30 1.47 2.64
CA SER A 158 -14.63 0.09 2.24
C SER A 158 -13.47 -0.68 1.63
N GLY A 159 -12.38 0.00 1.25
CA GLY A 159 -11.33 -0.63 0.44
C GLY A 159 -11.84 -1.17 -0.90
N ALA A 160 -13.02 -0.74 -1.36
CA ALA A 160 -13.70 -1.32 -2.51
C ALA A 160 -13.43 -0.47 -3.76
N GLY A 161 -12.51 -0.94 -4.61
CA GLY A 161 -12.15 -0.27 -5.85
C GLY A 161 -10.86 -0.85 -6.43
N GLU A 162 -10.46 -0.39 -7.61
CA GLU A 162 -9.11 -0.63 -8.12
C GLU A 162 -8.23 0.58 -7.77
N GLY A 163 -7.04 0.32 -7.22
CA GLY A 163 -6.04 1.34 -6.93
C GLY A 163 -5.95 1.73 -5.46
N ASP A 164 -5.60 2.99 -5.20
CA ASP A 164 -5.42 3.49 -3.83
C ASP A 164 -6.77 3.74 -3.18
N ASP A 165 -6.97 3.12 -2.02
CA ASP A 165 -8.14 3.33 -1.18
C ASP A 165 -8.05 4.69 -0.47
N GLU A 166 -6.88 5.04 0.06
CA GLU A 166 -6.67 6.34 0.69
C GLU A 166 -5.38 7.01 0.21
N ARG A 167 -5.40 8.35 0.18
CA ARG A 167 -4.31 9.14 -0.39
C ARG A 167 -3.98 10.35 0.47
N ILE A 168 -2.69 10.66 0.61
CA ILE A 168 -2.21 11.90 1.20
C ILE A 168 -1.44 12.69 0.14
N PHE A 169 -1.90 13.89 -0.15
CA PHE A 169 -1.17 14.87 -0.95
C PHE A 169 -0.16 15.64 -0.11
N ILE A 170 1.03 15.87 -0.67
CA ILE A 170 2.10 16.62 -0.03
C ILE A 170 2.75 17.57 -1.05
N ASP A 171 2.70 18.87 -0.78
CA ASP A 171 3.57 19.87 -1.40
C ASP A 171 4.89 19.95 -0.63
N LEU A 172 5.94 19.33 -1.16
CA LEU A 172 7.24 19.21 -0.50
C LEU A 172 7.89 20.57 -0.22
N ASN A 173 7.59 21.58 -1.03
CA ASN A 173 8.11 22.94 -0.86
C ASN A 173 7.31 23.73 0.19
N GLY A 174 6.04 23.38 0.37
CA GLY A 174 5.16 23.96 1.39
C GLY A 174 5.43 23.44 2.80
N VAL A 175 6.04 22.25 2.95
CA VAL A 175 6.33 21.68 4.28
C VAL A 175 7.42 22.52 4.99
N PRO A 176 7.17 23.05 6.20
CA PRO A 176 8.15 23.82 6.97
C PRO A 176 9.47 23.07 7.20
N PHE A 177 10.60 23.78 7.16
CA PHE A 177 11.94 23.19 7.35
C PHE A 177 12.17 22.55 8.72
N GLU A 178 11.35 22.91 9.71
CA GLU A 178 11.37 22.30 11.04
C GLU A 178 10.86 20.86 11.03
N ILE A 179 10.04 20.50 10.04
CA ILE A 179 9.58 19.12 9.81
C ILE A 179 10.65 18.38 9.03
N ILE A 180 11.32 17.47 9.73
CA ILE A 180 12.40 16.65 9.16
C ILE A 180 11.91 15.25 8.76
N ARG A 181 10.70 14.87 9.17
CA ARG A 181 10.15 13.55 8.88
C ARG A 181 8.63 13.58 8.82
N ILE A 182 8.08 12.86 7.86
CA ILE A 182 6.66 12.59 7.74
C ILE A 182 6.49 11.09 7.92
N MET A 183 5.87 10.66 9.02
CA MET A 183 5.63 9.25 9.31
C MET A 183 4.23 8.87 8.87
N PHE A 184 4.09 7.88 7.98
CA PHE A 184 2.81 7.35 7.53
C PHE A 184 2.43 6.15 8.38
N ALA A 185 1.19 6.14 8.86
CA ALA A 185 0.64 5.06 9.64
C ALA A 185 -0.70 4.61 9.05
N ILE A 186 -0.97 3.32 9.11
CA ILE A 186 -2.27 2.73 8.78
C ILE A 186 -2.82 2.06 10.02
N SER A 187 -4.10 2.25 10.31
CA SER A 187 -4.77 1.58 11.43
C SER A 187 -6.19 1.16 11.09
N ILE A 188 -6.62 0.03 11.65
CA ILE A 188 -8.02 -0.40 11.59
C ILE A 188 -8.87 0.60 12.36
N TYR A 189 -9.99 1.03 11.78
CA TYR A 189 -10.93 1.95 12.40
C TYR A 189 -11.37 1.48 13.81
N ASP A 190 -11.41 2.40 14.77
CA ASP A 190 -11.58 2.08 16.21
C ASP A 190 -12.82 1.22 16.50
N GLN A 191 -13.92 1.42 15.76
CA GLN A 191 -15.17 0.68 15.95
C GLN A 191 -15.06 -0.82 15.57
N GLN A 192 -14.05 -1.18 14.77
CA GLN A 192 -13.83 -2.56 14.30
C GLN A 192 -12.77 -3.33 15.11
N LEU A 193 -12.05 -2.67 16.03
CA LEU A 193 -10.93 -3.25 16.79
C LEU A 193 -11.24 -4.58 17.51
N LYS A 194 -12.48 -4.80 17.95
CA LYS A 194 -12.85 -6.02 18.70
C LYS A 194 -13.07 -7.25 17.80
N GLY A 195 -13.00 -7.12 16.48
CA GLY A 195 -13.30 -8.21 15.53
C GLY A 195 -12.30 -8.38 14.39
N TYR A 196 -11.35 -7.45 14.23
CA TYR A 196 -10.44 -7.40 13.10
C TYR A 196 -9.00 -7.13 13.48
N SER A 197 -8.09 -7.68 12.69
CA SER A 197 -6.65 -7.41 12.70
C SER A 197 -6.12 -7.39 11.28
N PHE A 198 -4.83 -7.08 11.08
CA PHE A 198 -4.23 -7.21 9.74
C PHE A 198 -4.21 -8.66 9.22
N ASP A 199 -4.56 -9.67 10.03
CA ASP A 199 -4.80 -11.02 9.51
C ASP A 199 -6.02 -11.11 8.59
N ASP A 200 -6.94 -10.15 8.68
CA ASP A 200 -8.15 -10.05 7.83
C ASP A 200 -7.91 -9.24 6.54
N VAL A 201 -6.68 -8.75 6.32
CA VAL A 201 -6.28 -7.88 5.20
C VAL A 201 -5.17 -8.56 4.37
N ARG A 202 -5.21 -8.44 3.05
CA ARG A 202 -4.13 -8.82 2.13
C ARG A 202 -3.76 -7.66 1.22
N ASP A 203 -2.67 -7.82 0.49
CA ASP A 203 -2.20 -6.88 -0.52
C ASP A 203 -2.08 -5.44 0.01
N LEU A 204 -1.74 -5.31 1.31
CA LEU A 204 -1.55 -4.02 1.94
C LEU A 204 -0.30 -3.37 1.38
N TYR A 205 -0.43 -2.18 0.81
CA TYR A 205 0.69 -1.45 0.25
C TYR A 205 0.65 0.04 0.58
N ILE A 206 1.81 0.68 0.44
CA ILE A 206 1.94 2.13 0.36
C ILE A 206 2.82 2.48 -0.86
N ARG A 207 2.46 3.53 -1.58
CA ARG A 207 3.21 4.01 -2.74
C ARG A 207 3.40 5.51 -2.73
N VAL A 208 4.41 5.98 -3.45
CA VAL A 208 4.71 7.40 -3.66
C VAL A 208 4.66 7.67 -5.16
N VAL A 209 3.80 8.60 -5.55
CA VAL A 209 3.58 9.02 -6.93
C VAL A 209 3.92 10.49 -7.05
N ASN A 210 4.66 10.89 -8.09
CA ASN A 210 4.83 12.29 -8.43
C ASN A 210 3.49 12.84 -8.93
N TYR A 211 2.99 13.88 -8.26
CA TYR A 211 1.69 14.44 -8.58
C TYR A 211 1.66 15.15 -9.95
N ASP A 212 2.78 15.70 -10.39
CA ASP A 212 2.84 16.53 -11.60
C ASP A 212 2.72 15.72 -12.90
N ASP A 213 3.26 14.50 -12.93
CA ASP A 213 3.29 13.63 -14.12
C ASP A 213 2.69 12.24 -13.91
N SER A 214 2.19 11.95 -12.70
CA SER A 214 1.61 10.66 -12.30
C SER A 214 2.61 9.49 -12.34
N ASN A 215 3.91 9.76 -12.34
CA ASN A 215 4.94 8.72 -12.28
C ASN A 215 5.00 8.09 -10.88
N GLU A 216 4.85 6.78 -10.79
CA GLU A 216 5.13 6.04 -9.55
C GLU A 216 6.65 6.01 -9.33
N ILE A 217 7.10 6.30 -8.12
CA ILE A 217 8.53 6.41 -7.77
C ILE A 217 8.95 5.26 -6.84
N ALA A 218 7.99 4.83 -6.03
CA ALA A 218 8.17 3.78 -5.06
C ALA A 218 6.84 3.12 -4.71
N ARG A 219 6.84 1.80 -4.56
CA ARG A 219 5.77 1.00 -3.98
C ARG A 219 6.36 0.00 -3.01
N PHE A 220 5.81 -0.02 -1.81
CA PHE A 220 6.13 -1.01 -0.79
C PHE A 220 4.88 -1.84 -0.50
N ILE A 221 4.97 -3.14 -0.78
CA ILE A 221 3.95 -4.12 -0.43
C ILE A 221 4.39 -4.81 0.86
N VAL A 222 3.50 -4.87 1.85
CA VAL A 222 3.78 -5.50 3.12
C VAL A 222 3.78 -7.02 2.94
N PRO A 223 4.87 -7.73 3.28
CA PRO A 223 4.91 -9.18 3.19
C PRO A 223 3.81 -9.84 4.03
N GLU A 224 3.24 -10.95 3.55
CA GLU A 224 2.20 -11.64 4.29
C GLU A 224 2.72 -12.12 5.66
N GLY A 225 1.94 -11.85 6.72
CA GLY A 225 2.24 -12.26 8.09
C GLY A 225 3.12 -11.28 8.89
N ASP A 226 3.76 -10.29 8.26
CA ASP A 226 4.62 -9.31 8.95
C ASP A 226 3.85 -8.47 9.98
N LEU A 227 2.55 -8.29 9.77
CA LEU A 227 1.63 -7.55 10.64
C LEU A 227 0.62 -8.45 11.37
N SER A 228 0.86 -9.76 11.44
CA SER A 228 -0.08 -10.70 12.07
C SER A 228 -0.37 -10.34 13.53
N GLY A 229 -1.65 -10.33 13.92
CA GLY A 229 -2.12 -9.96 15.25
C GLY A 229 -1.97 -8.48 15.64
N TYR A 230 -1.60 -7.59 14.72
CA TYR A 230 -1.58 -6.13 14.93
C TYR A 230 -2.83 -5.45 14.35
N ASN A 231 -3.11 -4.23 14.82
CA ASN A 231 -4.26 -3.42 14.37
C ASN A 231 -3.85 -2.04 13.85
N GLY A 232 -2.60 -1.63 14.06
CA GLY A 232 -2.00 -0.44 13.49
C GLY A 232 -0.58 -0.72 13.03
N THR A 233 -0.04 0.11 12.14
CA THR A 233 1.33 -0.03 11.67
C THR A 233 1.92 1.32 11.26
N PHE A 234 3.22 1.50 11.46
CA PHE A 234 3.99 2.52 10.76
C PHE A 234 4.45 1.94 9.43
N MET A 235 3.90 2.45 8.33
CA MET A 235 4.11 1.91 6.98
C MET A 235 5.44 2.35 6.38
N ALA A 236 5.68 3.66 6.39
CA ALA A 236 6.87 4.26 5.82
C ALA A 236 7.13 5.64 6.44
N ALA A 237 8.36 6.12 6.32
CA ALA A 237 8.72 7.49 6.63
C ALA A 237 9.30 8.19 5.40
N MET A 238 8.87 9.42 5.15
CA MET A 238 9.62 10.36 4.32
C MET A 238 10.53 11.22 5.19
N VAL A 239 11.82 11.25 4.92
CA VAL A 239 12.84 11.94 5.73
C VAL A 239 13.47 13.05 4.90
N ARG A 240 13.56 14.26 5.47
CA ARG A 240 14.21 15.40 4.85
C ARG A 240 15.69 15.43 5.21
N GLU A 241 16.56 15.42 4.20
CA GLU A 241 17.99 15.67 4.35
C GLU A 241 18.39 16.86 3.45
N GLY A 242 18.61 18.02 4.07
CA GLY A 242 18.84 19.26 3.33
C GLY A 242 17.63 19.61 2.44
N PRO A 243 17.81 19.78 1.12
CA PRO A 243 16.72 20.02 0.19
C PRO A 243 16.06 18.73 -0.35
N GLN A 244 16.59 17.55 -0.01
CA GLN A 244 16.15 16.28 -0.57
C GLN A 244 15.20 15.54 0.37
N TRP A 245 14.37 14.69 -0.21
CA TRP A 245 13.49 13.77 0.51
C TRP A 245 13.87 12.33 0.23
N PHE A 246 13.93 11.53 1.29
CA PHE A 246 14.23 10.11 1.29
C PHE A 246 12.99 9.33 1.71
N LEU A 247 12.84 8.10 1.21
CA LEU A 247 11.81 7.18 1.67
C LEU A 247 12.45 6.03 2.46
N GLN A 248 11.80 5.65 3.55
CA GLN A 248 12.12 4.50 4.37
C GLN A 248 10.88 3.61 4.56
N PRO A 249 10.78 2.45 3.89
CA PRO A 249 9.72 1.46 4.17
C PRO A 249 9.96 0.73 5.50
N LEU A 250 8.91 0.54 6.29
CA LEU A 250 9.00 0.06 7.69
C LEU A 250 8.16 -1.19 7.98
N ALA A 251 6.84 -1.12 7.83
CA ALA A 251 5.89 -2.12 8.35
C ALA A 251 6.16 -2.51 9.82
N GLU A 252 6.16 -1.53 10.73
CA GLU A 252 6.28 -1.77 12.17
C GLU A 252 4.87 -1.92 12.79
N GLY A 253 4.53 -3.11 13.28
CA GLY A 253 3.23 -3.39 13.89
C GLY A 253 3.00 -2.71 15.24
N VAL A 254 1.77 -2.26 15.48
CA VAL A 254 1.27 -1.61 16.69
C VAL A 254 -0.02 -2.28 17.14
N LYS A 255 -0.12 -2.59 18.44
CA LYS A 255 -1.35 -3.14 19.03
C LYS A 255 -2.30 -1.99 19.37
N GLY A 256 -3.57 -2.14 19.03
CA GLY A 256 -4.56 -1.07 19.06
C GLY A 256 -4.49 -0.18 17.80
N SER A 257 -5.44 0.73 17.67
CA SER A 257 -5.59 1.60 16.50
C SER A 257 -4.79 2.91 16.66
N LEU A 258 -5.40 4.04 16.32
CA LEU A 258 -4.82 5.36 16.20
C LEU A 258 -4.27 5.90 17.52
N SER A 259 -4.91 5.57 18.64
CA SER A 259 -4.55 6.10 19.96
C SER A 259 -3.10 5.76 20.39
N PRO A 260 -2.67 4.47 20.42
CA PRO A 260 -1.27 4.10 20.66
C PRO A 260 -0.27 4.73 19.67
N ILE A 261 -0.65 4.82 18.39
CA ILE A 261 0.17 5.40 17.32
C ILE A 261 0.39 6.90 17.60
N ALA A 262 -0.68 7.63 17.89
CA ALA A 262 -0.64 9.06 18.19
C ALA A 262 0.20 9.39 19.44
N ARG A 263 0.07 8.59 20.50
CA ARG A 263 0.87 8.77 21.73
C ARG A 263 2.38 8.62 21.48
N LYS A 264 2.81 7.77 20.53
CA LYS A 264 4.25 7.62 20.18
C LYS A 264 4.88 8.96 19.82
N TYR A 265 4.13 9.84 19.14
CA TYR A 265 4.63 11.12 18.63
C TYR A 265 4.27 12.34 19.48
N GLY A 266 3.80 12.12 20.71
CA GLY A 266 3.66 13.18 21.72
C GLY A 266 2.27 13.78 21.81
N LEU A 267 1.28 13.24 21.11
CA LEU A 267 -0.12 13.68 21.20
C LEU A 267 -0.78 13.15 22.46
N ILE A 268 -1.53 14.02 23.14
CA ILE A 268 -2.30 13.67 24.33
C ILE A 268 -3.72 13.31 23.86
N ILE A 269 -4.03 12.01 23.85
CA ILE A 269 -5.39 11.54 23.57
C ILE A 269 -6.17 11.48 24.88
N ALA A 270 -7.31 12.17 24.93
CA ALA A 270 -8.25 12.07 26.04
C ALA A 270 -8.76 10.62 26.13
N GLU A 271 -8.73 10.02 27.32
CA GLU A 271 -9.33 8.70 27.48
C GLU A 271 -10.85 8.83 27.45
N GLU A 272 -11.52 8.15 26.51
CA GLU A 272 -12.97 8.01 26.58
C GLU A 272 -13.30 7.25 27.87
N SER A 273 -14.02 7.94 28.77
CA SER A 273 -14.55 7.31 29.97
C SER A 273 -15.60 6.29 29.53
N GLY A 274 -15.27 5.00 29.70
CA GLY A 274 -16.13 3.88 29.33
C GLY A 274 -17.43 3.77 30.12
#